data_AF-A0A8T7J5K3-F1
#
_entry.id   AF-A0A8T7J5K3-F1
#
_cell.length_a   1.000
_cell.length_b   1.000
_cell.length_c   1.000
_cell.angle_alpha   90.00
_cell.angle_beta   90.00
_cell.angle_gamma   90.00
#
_symmetry.space_group_name_H-M   'P 1'
#
loop_
_entity.id
_entity.type
_entity.pdbx_description
1 polymer ?
#
loop_
_entity_poly.entity_id
_entity_poly.type
_entity_poly.pdbx_seq_one_letter_code
_entity_poly.pdbx_strand_id
1 'polypeptide(L)'
;MQKFENIEDAFKHAPMAAFVKKLKMLGLVGYLGLVAYYPILFTLLNASSTPAYLPLTLFWLPMLFAIRGLISGNPYTYAWSNFVLMWCYMHGLTAIWTYEGNKLFIVIELVLLTLAFIGNTYFARYRGRELGLALPKIKEVKQKEKEMFEKRLK
;
A
#
# COMPACT_ATOMS: atom_id res chain seq x y z
N MET A 1 9.14 -13.61 24.38
CA MET A 1 8.80 -12.42 23.56
C MET A 1 10.10 -11.86 23.03
N GLN A 2 10.42 -12.10 21.75
CA GLN A 2 11.65 -11.57 21.15
C GLN A 2 11.51 -10.05 20.99
N LYS A 3 12.26 -9.31 21.79
CA LYS A 3 12.36 -7.86 21.68
C LYS A 3 13.33 -7.58 20.53
N PHE A 4 12.80 -7.46 19.33
CA PHE A 4 13.60 -7.10 18.17
C PHE A 4 14.15 -5.68 18.38
N GLU A 5 15.47 -5.56 18.43
CA GLU A 5 16.20 -4.31 18.69
C GLU A 5 16.02 -3.28 17.57
N ASN A 6 15.68 -3.75 16.37
CA ASN A 6 15.45 -2.92 15.20
C ASN A 6 14.17 -3.37 14.46
N ILE A 7 13.31 -2.41 14.08
CA ILE A 7 12.01 -2.70 13.45
C ILE A 7 12.22 -3.39 12.09
N GLU A 8 13.34 -3.09 11.41
CA GLU A 8 13.73 -3.70 10.14
C GLU A 8 14.04 -5.21 10.26
N ASP A 9 14.72 -5.65 11.33
CA ASP A 9 14.99 -7.06 11.60
C ASP A 9 13.71 -7.83 11.98
N ALA A 10 12.80 -7.18 12.70
CA ALA A 10 11.48 -7.74 13.00
C ALA A 10 10.69 -8.04 11.71
N PHE A 11 10.77 -7.17 10.70
CA PHE A 11 10.09 -7.39 9.43
C PHE A 11 10.62 -8.60 8.66
N LYS A 12 11.94 -8.85 8.73
CA LYS A 12 12.64 -9.87 7.94
C LYS A 12 12.60 -11.27 8.57
N HIS A 13 12.62 -11.34 9.91
CA HIS A 13 12.74 -12.60 10.66
C HIS A 13 11.44 -13.07 11.32
N ALA A 14 10.38 -12.26 11.36
CA ALA A 14 9.11 -12.68 11.94
C ALA A 14 8.41 -13.75 11.08
N PRO A 15 8.04 -14.91 11.65
CA PRO A 15 7.32 -15.94 10.93
C PRO A 15 5.98 -15.38 10.43
N MET A 16 5.76 -15.45 9.11
CA MET A 16 4.50 -15.06 8.49
C MET A 16 3.57 -16.26 8.46
N ALA A 17 2.33 -16.10 8.94
CA ALA A 17 1.30 -17.10 8.69
C ALA A 17 1.11 -17.30 7.17
N ALA A 18 0.81 -18.53 6.73
CA ALA A 18 0.64 -18.84 5.31
C ALA A 18 -0.44 -17.96 4.63
N PHE A 19 -1.47 -17.58 5.39
CA PHE A 19 -2.51 -16.64 4.97
C PHE A 19 -1.95 -15.24 4.64
N VAL A 20 -1.09 -14.70 5.50
CA VAL A 20 -0.44 -13.39 5.34
C VAL A 20 0.52 -13.40 4.14
N LYS A 21 1.19 -14.52 3.89
CA LYS A 21 2.04 -14.71 2.71
C LYS A 21 1.24 -14.70 1.40
N LYS A 22 0.05 -15.32 1.37
CA LYS A 22 -0.86 -15.28 0.22
C LYS A 22 -1.41 -13.87 -0.03
N LEU A 23 -1.76 -13.13 1.02
CA LEU A 23 -2.17 -11.72 0.95
C LEU A 23 -1.04 -10.82 0.43
N LYS A 24 0.18 -11.04 0.91
CA LYS A 24 1.39 -10.36 0.41
C LYS A 24 1.52 -10.57 -1.09
N MET A 25 1.44 -11.82 -1.52
CA MET A 25 1.58 -12.19 -2.93
C MET A 25 0.45 -11.60 -3.78
N LEU A 26 -0.80 -11.61 -3.28
CA LEU A 26 -1.95 -11.03 -3.97
C LEU A 26 -1.83 -9.50 -4.11
N GLY A 27 -1.46 -8.80 -3.03
CA GLY A 27 -1.23 -7.35 -3.07
C GLY A 27 -0.05 -6.98 -3.96
N LEU A 28 1.04 -7.74 -3.91
CA LEU A 28 2.24 -7.49 -4.70
C LEU A 28 2.02 -7.79 -6.19
N VAL A 29 1.34 -8.90 -6.53
CA VAL A 29 0.99 -9.24 -7.91
C VAL A 29 -0.04 -8.25 -8.45
N GLY A 30 -1.03 -7.85 -7.65
CA GLY A 30 -1.99 -6.80 -8.02
C GLY A 30 -1.29 -5.47 -8.28
N TYR A 31 -0.34 -5.07 -7.42
CA TYR A 31 0.40 -3.82 -7.55
C TYR A 31 1.37 -3.84 -8.74
N LEU A 32 2.15 -4.91 -8.92
CA LEU A 32 3.02 -5.07 -10.09
C LEU A 32 2.22 -5.17 -11.39
N GLY A 33 1.09 -5.87 -11.36
CA GLY A 33 0.15 -5.93 -12.48
C GLY A 33 -0.35 -4.52 -12.83
N LEU A 34 -0.71 -3.72 -11.82
CA LEU A 34 -1.13 -2.34 -12.03
C LEU A 34 -0.02 -1.47 -12.62
N VAL A 35 1.19 -1.57 -12.04
CA VAL A 35 2.37 -0.89 -12.56
C VAL A 35 2.53 -1.26 -14.03
N ALA A 36 2.62 -2.54 -14.39
CA ALA A 36 2.77 -2.95 -15.79
C ALA A 36 1.59 -2.60 -16.71
N TYR A 37 0.39 -2.37 -16.16
CA TYR A 37 -0.82 -2.04 -16.92
C TYR A 37 -0.88 -0.54 -17.29
N TYR A 38 -0.40 0.34 -16.40
CA TYR A 38 -0.40 1.79 -16.61
C TYR A 38 0.31 2.29 -17.90
N PRO A 39 1.46 1.77 -18.36
CA PRO A 39 2.12 2.29 -19.55
C PRO A 39 1.40 1.80 -20.81
N ILE A 40 0.84 0.58 -20.78
CA ILE A 40 0.01 0.00 -21.85
C ILE A 40 -1.24 0.86 -22.03
N LEU A 41 -1.95 1.15 -20.94
CA LEU A 41 -3.15 1.97 -20.96
C LEU A 41 -2.85 3.39 -21.43
N PHE A 42 -1.75 3.98 -20.97
CA PHE A 42 -1.33 5.32 -21.39
C PHE A 42 -1.01 5.39 -22.90
N THR A 43 -0.33 4.38 -23.44
CA THR A 43 -0.04 4.29 -24.89
C THR A 43 -1.29 4.08 -25.75
N LEU A 44 -2.29 3.33 -25.24
CA LEU A 44 -3.55 3.08 -25.94
C LEU A 44 -4.50 4.29 -25.88
N LEU A 45 -4.56 5.01 -24.75
CA LEU A 45 -5.44 6.18 -24.58
C LEU A 45 -4.90 7.44 -25.25
N ASN A 46 -3.59 7.64 -25.31
CA ASN A 46 -2.97 8.88 -25.81
C ASN A 46 -2.37 8.72 -27.22
N ALA A 47 -3.09 8.07 -28.13
CA ALA A 47 -2.67 7.92 -29.52
C ALA A 47 -2.59 9.26 -30.29
N SER A 48 -3.17 10.35 -29.77
CA SER A 48 -3.23 11.66 -30.43
C SER A 48 -2.57 12.77 -29.60
N SER A 49 -1.33 13.10 -29.95
CA SER A 49 -0.81 14.49 -29.97
C SER A 49 -0.34 15.18 -28.68
N THR A 50 -0.44 14.58 -27.49
CA THR A 50 0.04 15.21 -26.24
C THR A 50 1.24 14.43 -25.67
N PRO A 51 2.30 15.08 -25.13
CA PRO A 51 3.42 14.37 -24.49
C PRO A 51 2.93 13.63 -23.25
N ALA A 52 2.56 12.39 -23.50
CA ALA A 52 2.11 11.36 -22.56
C ALA A 52 3.05 11.11 -21.38
N TYR A 53 4.31 11.48 -21.55
CA TYR A 53 5.39 11.12 -20.65
C TYR A 53 5.35 11.89 -19.33
N LEU A 54 4.85 13.13 -19.32
CA LEU A 54 4.87 13.98 -18.12
C LEU A 54 3.86 13.54 -17.04
N PRO A 55 2.59 13.25 -17.39
CA PRO A 55 1.64 12.67 -16.42
C PRO A 55 2.03 11.25 -16.04
N LEU A 56 2.49 10.44 -17.02
CA LEU A 56 2.90 9.07 -16.76
C LEU A 56 4.03 9.02 -15.74
N THR A 57 5.10 9.79 -15.92
CA THR A 57 6.23 9.84 -14.98
C THR A 57 5.80 10.33 -13.60
N LEU A 58 4.94 11.35 -13.51
CA LEU A 58 4.45 11.87 -12.24
C LEU A 58 3.66 10.82 -11.43
N PHE A 59 2.86 9.99 -12.11
CA PHE A 59 2.11 8.90 -11.47
C PHE A 59 2.96 7.66 -11.22
N TRP A 60 3.87 7.34 -12.14
CA TRP A 60 4.69 6.12 -12.13
C TRP A 60 5.83 6.16 -11.11
N LEU A 61 6.42 7.33 -10.91
CA LEU A 61 7.60 7.53 -10.05
C LEU A 61 7.31 7.20 -8.57
N PRO A 62 6.24 7.71 -7.93
CA PRO A 62 5.88 7.26 -6.59
C PRO A 62 5.53 5.77 -6.57
N MET A 63 4.99 5.23 -7.67
CA MET A 63 4.65 3.81 -7.77
C MET A 63 5.89 2.92 -7.68
N LEU A 64 6.95 3.23 -8.43
CA LEU A 64 8.24 2.51 -8.37
C LEU A 64 8.87 2.57 -6.99
N PHE A 65 8.76 3.72 -6.31
CA PHE A 65 9.26 3.86 -4.95
C PHE A 65 8.50 2.94 -3.97
N ALA A 66 7.19 2.73 -4.19
CA ALA A 66 6.37 1.84 -3.37
C ALA A 66 6.81 0.39 -3.47
N ILE A 67 7.18 -0.06 -4.68
CA ILE A 67 7.58 -1.46 -4.93
C ILE A 67 8.73 -1.85 -4.02
N ARG A 68 9.73 -0.98 -3.87
CA ARG A 68 10.93 -1.27 -3.07
C ARG A 68 10.57 -1.55 -1.61
N GLY A 69 9.67 -0.76 -1.02
CA GLY A 69 9.22 -1.00 0.36
C GLY A 69 8.21 -2.15 0.48
N LEU A 70 7.43 -2.43 -0.57
CA LEU A 70 6.49 -3.56 -0.62
C LEU A 70 7.22 -4.92 -0.58
N ILE A 71 8.37 -5.01 -1.29
CA ILE A 71 9.25 -6.18 -1.28
C ILE A 71 9.83 -6.41 0.12
N SER A 72 10.23 -5.33 0.81
CA SER A 72 10.74 -5.35 2.18
C SER A 72 9.70 -5.86 3.19
N GLY A 73 8.41 -5.90 2.84
CA GLY A 73 7.35 -6.42 3.72
C GLY A 73 6.97 -5.46 4.84
N ASN A 74 7.30 -4.18 4.68
CA ASN A 74 7.03 -3.16 5.69
C ASN A 74 5.53 -2.76 5.64
N PRO A 75 4.74 -2.99 6.71
CA PRO A 75 3.32 -2.65 6.74
C PRO A 75 3.04 -1.16 6.49
N TYR A 76 3.98 -0.27 6.83
CA TYR A 76 3.86 1.15 6.53
C TYR A 76 3.91 1.42 5.02
N THR A 77 4.71 0.68 4.25
CA THR A 77 4.71 0.81 2.79
C THR A 77 3.42 0.28 2.17
N TYR A 78 2.82 -0.78 2.73
CA TYR A 78 1.50 -1.25 2.29
C TYR A 78 0.41 -0.20 2.54
N ALA A 79 0.45 0.47 3.70
CA ALA A 79 -0.43 1.60 3.99
C ALA A 79 -0.15 2.80 3.07
N TRP A 80 1.12 3.12 2.81
CA TRP A 80 1.52 4.20 1.91
C TRP A 80 1.10 3.94 0.46
N SER A 81 1.32 2.73 -0.04
CA SER A 81 0.91 2.28 -1.37
C SER A 81 -0.61 2.41 -1.54
N ASN A 82 -1.41 2.26 -0.47
CA ASN A 82 -2.84 2.50 -0.51
C ASN A 82 -3.23 3.95 -0.86
N PHE A 83 -2.42 4.94 -0.46
CA PHE A 83 -2.63 6.33 -0.87
C PHE A 83 -2.37 6.52 -2.37
N VAL A 84 -1.35 5.86 -2.90
CA VAL A 84 -1.08 5.87 -4.36
C VAL A 84 -2.23 5.22 -5.12
N LEU A 85 -2.78 4.11 -4.61
CA LEU A 85 -3.94 3.43 -5.21
C LEU A 85 -5.18 4.34 -5.25
N MET A 86 -5.42 5.17 -4.24
CA MET A 86 -6.55 6.13 -4.24
C MET A 86 -6.44 7.16 -5.37
N TRP A 87 -5.24 7.69 -5.60
CA TRP A 87 -4.98 8.62 -6.69
C TRP A 87 -5.19 7.95 -8.06
N CYS A 88 -4.71 6.71 -8.22
CA CYS A 88 -4.97 5.85 -9.38
C CYS A 88 -6.47 5.57 -9.57
N TYR A 89 -7.22 5.33 -8.50
CA TYR A 89 -8.66 5.09 -8.51
C TYR A 89 -9.44 6.28 -9.07
N MET A 90 -9.07 7.49 -8.64
CA MET A 90 -9.64 8.73 -9.14
C MET A 90 -9.37 8.91 -10.65
N HIS A 91 -8.18 8.52 -11.13
CA HIS A 91 -7.87 8.57 -12.55
C HIS A 91 -8.72 7.58 -13.38
N GLY A 92 -8.86 6.33 -12.92
CA GLY A 92 -9.72 5.34 -13.58
C GLY A 92 -11.20 5.78 -13.62
N LEU A 93 -11.68 6.40 -12.54
CA LEU A 93 -13.03 6.96 -12.48
C LEU A 93 -13.23 8.17 -13.40
N THR A 94 -12.24 9.04 -13.55
CA THR A 94 -12.36 10.16 -14.49
C THR A 94 -12.27 9.67 -15.94
N ALA A 95 -11.42 8.67 -16.21
CA ALA A 95 -11.30 8.04 -17.52
C ALA A 95 -12.61 7.36 -17.97
N ILE A 96 -13.39 6.74 -17.07
CA ILE A 96 -14.66 6.10 -17.45
C ILE A 96 -15.70 7.09 -17.97
N TRP A 97 -15.61 8.34 -17.49
CA TRP A 97 -16.51 9.43 -17.85
C TRP A 97 -16.06 10.14 -19.12
N THR A 98 -14.75 10.37 -19.27
CA THR A 98 -14.18 11.11 -20.41
C THR A 98 -13.94 10.26 -21.65
N TYR A 99 -13.79 8.94 -21.50
CA TYR A 99 -13.49 8.05 -22.62
C TYR A 99 -14.77 7.57 -23.32
N GLU A 100 -14.90 7.93 -24.60
CA GLU A 100 -16.04 7.55 -25.45
C GLU A 100 -15.84 6.21 -26.18
N GLY A 101 -14.65 5.60 -26.07
CA GLY A 101 -14.31 4.32 -26.70
C GLY A 101 -14.66 3.09 -25.84
N ASN A 102 -14.00 1.96 -26.13
CA ASN A 102 -14.23 0.71 -25.41
C ASN A 102 -13.76 0.81 -23.94
N LYS A 103 -14.71 0.94 -23.01
CA LYS A 103 -14.45 1.12 -21.57
C LYS A 103 -13.97 -0.15 -20.86
N LEU A 104 -13.88 -1.28 -21.54
CA LEU A 104 -13.49 -2.57 -20.96
C LEU A 104 -12.12 -2.49 -20.25
N PHE A 105 -11.16 -1.78 -20.83
CA PHE A 105 -9.83 -1.58 -20.25
C PHE A 105 -9.89 -0.83 -18.91
N ILE A 106 -10.75 0.18 -18.82
CA ILE A 106 -10.93 1.00 -17.59
C ILE A 106 -11.61 0.18 -16.50
N VAL A 107 -12.59 -0.66 -16.87
CA VAL A 107 -13.26 -1.57 -15.92
C VAL A 107 -12.27 -2.60 -15.36
N ILE A 108 -11.42 -3.18 -16.22
CA ILE A 108 -10.37 -4.11 -15.77
C ILE A 108 -9.40 -3.42 -14.81
N GLU A 109 -9.01 -2.17 -15.09
CA GLU A 109 -8.16 -1.39 -14.19
C GLU A 109 -8.80 -1.19 -12.80
N LEU A 110 -10.07 -0.81 -12.75
CA LEU A 110 -10.80 -0.64 -11.49
C LEU A 110 -10.90 -1.97 -10.71
N VAL A 111 -11.10 -3.09 -11.40
CA VAL A 111 -11.11 -4.41 -10.76
C VAL A 111 -9.73 -4.77 -10.20
N LEU A 112 -8.64 -4.56 -10.95
CA LEU A 112 -7.29 -4.79 -10.39
C LEU A 112 -7.00 -3.84 -9.22
N LEU A 113 -7.40 -2.57 -9.32
CA LEU A 113 -7.25 -1.58 -8.26
C LEU A 113 -7.95 -2.01 -6.97
N THR A 114 -9.21 -2.45 -7.06
CA THR A 114 -9.96 -2.93 -5.89
C THR A 114 -9.31 -4.18 -5.28
N LEU A 115 -8.87 -5.13 -6.10
CA LEU A 115 -8.15 -6.33 -5.62
C LEU A 115 -6.82 -5.96 -4.93
N ALA A 116 -6.04 -5.06 -5.53
CA ALA A 116 -4.79 -4.58 -4.95
C ALA A 116 -5.03 -3.80 -3.64
N PHE A 117 -6.07 -2.96 -3.60
CA PHE A 117 -6.48 -2.19 -2.42
C PHE A 117 -6.86 -3.10 -1.26
N ILE A 118 -7.68 -4.12 -1.53
CA ILE A 118 -8.06 -5.14 -0.55
C ILE A 118 -6.81 -5.90 -0.08
N GLY A 119 -5.99 -6.40 -1.00
CA GLY A 119 -4.75 -7.12 -0.68
C GLY A 119 -3.82 -6.31 0.22
N ASN A 120 -3.57 -5.04 -0.14
CA ASN A 120 -2.70 -4.16 0.64
C ASN A 120 -3.26 -3.80 2.01
N THR A 121 -4.55 -3.46 2.07
CA THR A 121 -5.21 -3.04 3.31
C THR A 121 -5.24 -4.19 4.32
N TYR A 122 -5.63 -5.39 3.88
CA TYR A 122 -5.65 -6.55 4.74
C TYR A 122 -4.24 -6.97 5.14
N PHE A 123 -3.25 -6.95 4.24
CA PHE A 123 -1.86 -7.25 4.59
C PHE A 123 -1.31 -6.27 5.63
N ALA A 124 -1.47 -4.96 5.44
CA ALA A 124 -1.01 -3.95 6.39
C ALA A 124 -1.63 -4.15 7.78
N ARG A 125 -2.92 -4.47 7.83
CA ARG A 125 -3.66 -4.71 9.08
C ARG A 125 -3.18 -5.97 9.80
N TYR A 126 -3.08 -7.09 9.10
CA TYR A 126 -2.65 -8.35 9.73
C TYR A 126 -1.17 -8.32 10.11
N ARG A 127 -0.30 -7.79 9.25
CA ARG A 127 1.13 -7.66 9.54
C ARG A 127 1.40 -6.68 10.67
N GLY A 128 0.67 -5.57 10.75
CA GLY A 128 0.72 -4.63 11.87
C GLY A 128 0.30 -5.26 13.21
N ARG A 129 -0.67 -6.20 13.18
CA ARG A 129 -1.06 -6.98 14.37
C ARG A 129 -0.01 -8.04 14.75
N GLU A 130 0.58 -8.73 13.78
CA GLU A 130 1.61 -9.76 14.02
C GLU A 130 2.88 -9.18 14.63
N LEU A 131 3.26 -7.97 14.24
CA LEU A 131 4.49 -7.31 14.70
C LEU A 131 4.36 -6.62 16.05
N GLY A 132 3.18 -6.67 16.68
CA GLY A 132 2.94 -5.97 17.95
C GLY A 132 3.04 -4.45 17.85
N LEU A 133 3.03 -3.89 16.62
CA LEU A 133 3.01 -2.45 16.35
C LEU A 133 1.65 -1.81 16.69
N ALA A 134 0.70 -2.60 17.19
CA ALA A 134 -0.51 -2.06 17.79
C ALA A 134 -0.09 -1.16 18.96
N LEU A 135 -0.37 0.14 18.82
CA LEU A 135 -0.15 1.12 19.88
C LEU A 135 -0.65 0.54 21.21
N PRO A 136 0.18 0.54 22.27
CA PRO A 136 -0.26 0.09 23.58
C PRO A 136 -1.53 0.84 23.95
N LYS A 137 -2.48 0.15 24.61
CA LYS A 137 -3.76 0.77 24.94
C LYS A 137 -3.47 2.08 25.67
N ILE A 138 -4.08 3.17 25.20
CA ILE A 138 -3.88 4.52 25.76
C ILE A 138 -4.06 4.53 27.29
N LYS A 139 -4.92 3.66 27.83
CA LYS A 139 -5.10 3.46 29.28
C LYS A 139 -3.80 3.03 30.00
N GLU A 140 -3.04 2.10 29.44
CA GLU A 140 -1.79 1.60 30.04
C GLU A 140 -0.66 2.63 29.94
N VAL A 141 -0.60 3.40 28.84
CA VAL A 141 0.36 4.51 28.70
C VAL A 141 0.08 5.59 29.73
N LYS A 142 -1.19 6.00 29.86
CA LYS A 142 -1.61 7.05 30.79
C LYS A 142 -1.37 6.66 32.24
N GLN A 143 -1.50 5.39 32.59
CA GLN A 143 -1.26 4.88 33.93
C GLN A 143 0.24 4.83 34.26
N LYS A 144 1.08 4.39 33.32
CA LYS A 144 2.55 4.47 33.45
C LYS A 144 3.06 5.90 33.58
N GLU A 145 2.51 6.84 32.82
CA GLU A 145 2.86 8.26 32.94
C GLU A 145 2.46 8.80 34.33
N LYS A 146 1.26 8.45 34.81
CA LYS A 146 0.78 8.89 36.13
C LYS A 146 1.67 8.36 37.27
N GLU A 147 2.05 7.09 37.23
CA GLU A 147 2.98 6.49 38.19
C GLU A 147 4.39 7.09 38.13
N MET A 148 4.88 7.42 36.92
CA MET A 148 6.13 8.15 36.72
C MET A 148 6.08 9.57 37.32
N PHE A 149 4.99 10.30 37.11
CA PHE A 149 4.79 11.62 37.68
C PHE A 149 4.69 11.57 39.21
N GLU A 150 3.95 10.62 39.78
CA GLU A 150 3.82 10.45 41.23
C GLU A 150 5.15 10.05 41.89
N LYS A 151 6.00 9.24 41.22
CA LYS A 151 7.36 8.94 41.68
C LYS A 151 8.32 10.13 41.60
N ARG A 152 8.08 11.08 40.70
CA ARG A 152 8.91 12.29 40.55
C ARG A 152 8.58 13.38 41.57
N LEU A 153 7.39 13.31 42.16
CA LEU A 153 6.86 14.25 43.17
C LEU A 153 7.14 13.80 44.61
N LYS A 154 7.59 12.56 44.82
CA LYS A 154 8.08 12.04 46.11
C LYS A 154 9.60 12.12 46.16
#